data_AF-A0A7V9JEE0-F1
#
_entry.id   AF-A0A7V9JEE0-F1
#
_cell.length_a   1.000
_cell.length_b   1.000
_cell.length_c   1.000
_cell.angle_alpha   90.00
_cell.angle_beta   90.00
_cell.angle_gamma   90.00
#
_symmetry.space_group_name_H-M   'P 1'
#
loop_
_entity.id
_entity.type
_entity.pdbx_description
1 polymer ?
#
loop_
_entity_poly.entity_id
_entity_poly.type
_entity_poly.pdbx_seq_one_letter_code
_entity_poly.pdbx_strand_id
1 'polypeptide(L)' 'MSGRDDKTKGKLDELKGNVKENIGNATGDDDMSREGRSDQSKGKGKQAVGNVKDAAGDAKDAVKDTFRKKD' A
#
# COMPACT_ATOMS: atom_id res chain seq x y z
N MET A 1 -17.16 -2.96 -6.96
CA MET A 1 -16.27 -1.76 -6.96
C MET A 1 -14.97 -2.15 -6.25
N SER A 2 -13.89 -1.36 -6.26
CA SER A 2 -12.67 -1.59 -5.45
C SER A 2 -11.45 -2.28 -6.08
N GLY A 3 -11.19 -2.12 -7.38
CA GLY A 3 -9.86 -2.43 -7.96
C GLY A 3 -8.97 -1.18 -8.16
N ARG A 4 -9.60 -0.01 -8.33
CA ARG A 4 -8.91 1.27 -8.58
C ARG A 4 -8.82 2.15 -7.33
N ASP A 5 -9.75 2.00 -6.39
CA ASP A 5 -9.78 2.79 -5.16
C ASP A 5 -8.59 2.53 -4.22
N ASP A 6 -8.13 1.29 -4.08
CA ASP A 6 -7.04 0.93 -3.15
C ASP A 6 -5.66 1.44 -3.58
N LYS A 7 -5.33 1.36 -4.88
CA LYS A 7 -4.08 1.93 -5.41
C LYS A 7 -4.05 3.46 -5.32
N THR A 8 -5.21 4.08 -5.47
CA THR A 8 -5.35 5.54 -5.39
C THR A 8 -5.27 6.01 -3.94
N LYS A 9 -5.91 5.28 -3.00
CA LYS A 9 -5.77 5.51 -1.55
C LYS A 9 -4.34 5.40 -1.07
N GLY A 10 -3.61 4.36 -1.47
CA GLY A 10 -2.21 4.19 -1.06
C GLY A 10 -1.31 5.35 -1.50
N LYS A 11 -1.47 5.84 -2.74
CA LYS A 11 -0.76 7.03 -3.23
C LYS A 11 -1.21 8.33 -2.56
N LEU A 12 -2.49 8.46 -2.26
CA LEU A 12 -3.05 9.61 -1.54
C LEU A 12 -2.52 9.68 -0.10
N ASP A 13 -2.47 8.55 0.60
CA ASP A 13 -1.92 8.47 1.96
C ASP A 13 -0.41 8.78 1.96
N GLU A 14 0.34 8.31 0.97
CA GLU A 14 1.77 8.61 0.83
C GLU A 14 2.01 10.11 0.54
N LEU A 15 1.21 10.72 -0.33
CA LEU A 15 1.26 12.15 -0.63
C LEU A 15 0.90 12.99 0.59
N LYS A 16 -0.19 12.63 1.29
CA LYS A 16 -0.67 13.31 2.49
C LYS A 16 0.34 13.21 3.63
N GLY A 17 0.98 12.07 3.79
CA GLY A 17 2.05 11.87 4.77
C GLY A 17 3.28 12.72 4.47
N ASN A 18 3.67 12.83 3.18
CA ASN A 18 4.76 13.71 2.75
C ASN A 18 4.46 15.18 3.05
N VAL A 19 3.23 15.63 2.79
CA VAL A 19 2.79 17.00 3.10
C VAL A 19 2.80 17.26 4.60
N LYS A 20 2.28 16.34 5.43
CA LYS A 20 2.32 16.47 6.89
C LYS A 20 3.74 16.51 7.44
N GLU A 21 4.64 15.69 6.90
CA GLU A 21 6.05 15.71 7.28
C GLU A 21 6.70 17.07 6.96
N ASN A 22 6.48 17.57 5.75
CA ASN A 22 7.06 18.83 5.33
C ASN A 22 6.52 20.02 6.12
N ILE A 23 5.20 20.05 6.36
CA ILE A 23 4.56 21.09 7.17
C ILE A 23 5.05 20.99 8.62
N GLY A 24 5.06 19.79 9.22
CA GLY A 24 5.53 19.57 10.58
C GLY A 24 6.98 20.01 10.79
N ASN A 25 7.88 19.65 9.87
CA ASN A 25 9.27 20.12 9.92
C ASN A 25 9.39 21.64 9.76
N ALA A 26 8.54 22.25 8.93
CA ALA A 26 8.56 23.69 8.68
C ALA A 26 7.97 24.50 9.85
N THR A 27 6.95 23.99 10.54
CA THR A 27 6.32 24.66 11.70
C THR A 27 6.90 24.22 13.04
N GLY A 28 7.81 23.24 13.07
CA GLY A 28 8.36 22.66 14.31
C GLY A 28 7.36 21.75 15.05
N ASP A 29 6.38 21.20 14.34
CA ASP A 29 5.36 20.32 14.88
C ASP A 29 5.78 18.85 14.70
N ASP A 30 6.41 18.31 15.75
CA ASP A 30 6.92 16.93 15.79
C ASP A 30 5.83 15.87 15.60
N ASP A 31 4.61 16.14 16.07
CA ASP A 31 3.48 15.21 15.92
C ASP A 31 3.06 15.11 14.46
N MET A 32 2.95 16.25 13.75
CA MET A 32 2.63 16.26 12.32
C MET A 32 3.71 15.54 11.50
N SER A 33 4.99 15.73 11.88
CA SER A 33 6.12 15.05 11.25
C SER A 33 6.11 13.53 11.45
N ARG A 34 5.80 13.10 12.68
CA ARG A 34 5.69 11.67 13.04
C ARG A 34 4.50 10.99 12.36
N GLU A 35 3.35 11.65 12.31
CA GLU A 35 2.19 11.13 11.58
C GLU A 35 2.52 10.95 10.10
N GLY A 36 3.19 11.93 9.48
CA GLY A 36 3.59 11.87 8.08
C GLY A 36 4.47 10.66 7.74
N ARG A 37 5.49 10.39 8.58
CA ARG A 37 6.36 9.20 8.44
C ARG A 37 5.62 7.88 8.65
N SER A 38 4.70 7.86 9.60
CA SER A 38 3.90 6.67 9.91
C SER A 38 2.99 6.31 8.75
N ASP A 39 2.32 7.30 8.15
CA ASP A 39 1.45 7.12 7.00
C ASP A 39 2.22 6.65 5.76
N GLN A 40 3.39 7.23 5.47
CA GLN A 40 4.26 6.74 4.40
C GLN A 40 4.72 5.30 4.60
N SER A 41 5.13 4.95 5.82
CA SER A 41 5.59 3.60 6.15
C SER A 41 4.48 2.56 6.02
N LYS A 42 3.27 2.90 6.48
CA LYS A 42 2.07 2.07 6.30
C LYS A 42 1.70 1.91 4.83
N GLY A 43 1.79 2.98 4.03
CA GLY A 43 1.54 2.95 2.59
C GLY A 43 2.48 1.99 1.85
N LYS A 44 3.79 2.13 2.09
CA LYS A 44 4.82 1.26 1.51
C LYS A 44 4.67 -0.20 1.93
N GLY A 45 4.39 -0.45 3.21
CA GLY A 45 4.16 -1.79 3.73
C GLY A 45 2.93 -2.46 3.09
N LYS A 46 1.82 -1.73 2.95
CA LYS A 46 0.61 -2.25 2.28
C LYS A 46 0.83 -2.55 0.80
N GLN A 47 1.58 -1.71 0.07
CA GLN A 47 1.92 -1.98 -1.33
C GLN A 47 2.78 -3.24 -1.47
N ALA A 48 3.82 -3.38 -0.63
CA ALA A 48 4.71 -4.54 -0.68
C ALA A 48 3.95 -5.84 -0.37
N VAL A 49 3.14 -5.84 0.69
CA VAL A 49 2.30 -7.00 1.04
C VAL A 49 1.26 -7.28 -0.03
N GLY A 50 0.63 -6.25 -0.60
CA GLY A 50 -0.31 -6.38 -1.70
C GLY A 50 0.32 -7.08 -2.92
N ASN A 51 1.46 -6.57 -3.39
CA ASN A 51 2.16 -7.13 -4.55
C ASN A 51 2.60 -8.59 -4.33
N VAL A 52 3.08 -8.92 -3.13
CA VAL A 52 3.46 -10.31 -2.78
C VAL A 52 2.23 -11.21 -2.75
N LYS A 53 1.11 -10.73 -2.19
CA LYS A 53 -0.12 -11.50 -2.07
C LYS A 53 -0.81 -11.71 -3.43
N ASP A 54 -0.79 -10.71 -4.31
CA ASP A 54 -1.25 -10.80 -5.70
C ASP A 54 -0.42 -11.86 -6.46
N ALA A 55 0.92 -11.74 -6.45
CA ALA A 55 1.79 -12.69 -7.15
C ALA A 55 1.65 -14.13 -6.62
N ALA A 56 1.50 -14.28 -5.31
CA ALA A 56 1.24 -15.58 -4.69
C ALA A 56 -0.16 -16.12 -5.02
N GLY A 57 -1.16 -15.23 -5.16
CA GLY A 57 -2.52 -15.57 -5.62
C GLY A 57 -2.50 -16.09 -7.05
N ASP A 58 -1.92 -15.33 -7.98
CA ASP A 58 -1.80 -15.70 -9.39
C ASP A 58 -1.10 -17.05 -9.58
N ALA A 59 0.01 -17.28 -8.84
CA ALA A 59 0.72 -18.55 -8.90
C ALA A 59 -0.12 -19.73 -8.36
N LYS A 60 -0.88 -19.51 -7.28
CA LYS A 60 -1.77 -20.54 -6.71
C LYS A 60 -2.94 -20.85 -7.65
N ASP A 61 -3.54 -19.83 -8.26
CA ASP A 61 -4.64 -20.01 -9.21
C ASP A 61 -4.17 -20.71 -10.48
N ALA A 62 -3.00 -20.35 -11.03
CA ALA A 62 -2.45 -21.04 -12.20
C ALA A 62 -2.19 -22.54 -11.94
N VAL A 63 -1.66 -22.87 -10.75
CA VAL A 63 -1.45 -24.27 -10.34
C VAL A 63 -2.78 -25.00 -10.13
N LYS A 64 -3.74 -24.36 -9.46
CA LYS A 64 -5.05 -24.95 -9.17
C LYS A 64 -5.88 -25.16 -10.44
N ASP A 65 -5.84 -24.23 -11.39
CA ASP A 65 -6.57 -24.32 -12.67
C ASP A 65 -6.01 -25.46 -13.53
N THR A 66 -4.68 -25.62 -13.56
CA THR A 66 -4.00 -26.71 -14.28
C THR A 66 -4.32 -28.07 -13.66
N PHE A 67 -4.39 -28.17 -12.33
CA PHE A 67 -4.77 -29.40 -11.64
C PHE A 67 -6.25 -29.75 -11.80
N ARG A 68 -7.14 -28.74 -11.81
CA ARG A 68 -8.60 -28.96 -11.90
C ARG A 68 -9.09 -29.34 -13.30
N LYS A 69 -8.28 -29.11 -14.34
CA LYS A 69 -8.63 -29.39 -15.74
C LYS A 69 -8.27 -30.81 -16.19
N LYS A 70 -7.70 -31.63 -15.30
CA LYS A 70 -7.21 -32.99 -15.61
C LYS A 70 -8.06 -34.13 -15.00
N ASP A 71 -9.11 -33.79 -14.26
CA ASP A 71 -10.23 -34.67 -13.88
C ASP A 71 -11.48 -34.28 -14.69
#